data_AF-A0A7L4TSA2-F1
#
_entry.id   AF-A0A7L4TSA2-F1
#
_cell.length_a   1.000
_cell.length_b   1.000
_cell.length_c   1.000
_cell.angle_alpha   90.00
_cell.angle_beta   90.00
_cell.angle_gamma   90.00
#
_symmetry.space_group_name_H-M   'P 1'
#
loop_
_entity.id
_entity.type
_entity.pdbx_description
1 polymer ?
#
loop_
_entity_poly.entity_id
_entity_poly.type
_entity_poly.pdbx_seq_one_letter_code
_entity_poly.pdbx_strand_id
1 'polypeptide(L)'
;CFKYTLRVKIAERFQLPEKFMDAGYRGEILVLFEVAKNGSFVVNFVDADYPGLERELRRVFAALPVVSPATYNGRTVDMQFRMGVKLPLELNFSEVEVSEEENIVVESQGSEVRKNDFQENVLNEYDEIVSLGYDDKRAASELNIPLSHELYSRFDAEVNQIGTNFHTSAKPFLYKEVQPYYDFEAEE
;
A
#
# COMPACT_ATOMS: atom_id res chain seq x y z
N CYS A 1 1.35 7.21 5.44
CA CYS A 1 2.47 8.17 5.31
C CYS A 1 2.17 9.32 4.33
N PHE A 2 2.12 9.10 3.00
CA PHE A 2 1.96 10.19 2.00
C PHE A 2 0.82 11.18 2.29
N LYS A 3 -0.42 10.69 2.48
CA LYS A 3 -1.61 11.55 2.74
C LYS A 3 -1.42 12.46 3.96
N TYR A 4 -0.84 11.92 5.04
CA TYR A 4 -0.58 12.66 6.27
C TYR A 4 0.48 13.75 6.06
N THR A 5 1.63 13.40 5.48
CA THR A 5 2.71 14.35 5.19
C THR A 5 2.23 15.47 4.28
N LEU A 6 1.41 15.16 3.27
CA LEU A 6 0.84 16.14 2.37
C LEU A 6 -0.11 17.10 3.12
N ARG A 7 -0.99 16.60 4.00
CA ARG A 7 -1.85 17.45 4.84
C ARG A 7 -1.05 18.39 5.73
N VAL A 8 0.02 17.91 6.36
CA VAL A 8 0.93 18.74 7.16
C VAL A 8 1.54 19.85 6.29
N LYS A 9 2.07 19.51 5.12
CA LYS A 9 2.70 20.47 4.21
C LYS A 9 1.74 21.51 3.64
N ILE A 10 0.48 21.11 3.42
CA ILE A 10 -0.60 22.01 3.02
C ILE A 10 -0.90 22.97 4.16
N ALA A 11 -1.14 22.47 5.38
CA ALA A 11 -1.47 23.32 6.52
C ALA A 11 -0.36 24.33 6.87
N GLU A 12 0.92 23.94 6.75
CA GLU A 12 2.06 24.84 6.95
C GLU A 12 2.06 26.04 5.97
N ARG A 13 1.57 25.86 4.74
CA ARG A 13 1.66 26.84 3.64
C ARG A 13 0.35 27.56 3.35
N PHE A 14 -0.76 26.99 3.81
CA PHE A 14 -2.09 27.50 3.58
C PHE A 14 -2.30 28.75 4.42
N GLN A 15 -2.60 29.85 3.74
CA GLN A 15 -2.89 31.13 4.37
C GLN A 15 -4.40 31.31 4.38
N LEU A 16 -5.02 31.25 5.56
CA LEU A 16 -6.45 31.46 5.66
C LEU A 16 -6.73 32.96 5.47
N PRO A 17 -7.59 33.35 4.50
CA PRO A 17 -7.96 34.76 4.36
C PRO A 17 -8.61 35.29 5.64
N GLU A 18 -8.23 36.50 6.07
CA GLU A 18 -8.65 37.12 7.34
C GLU A 18 -10.17 37.07 7.56
N LYS A 19 -10.95 37.21 6.48
CA LYS A 19 -12.42 37.10 6.47
C LYS A 19 -12.97 35.83 7.11
N PHE A 20 -12.22 34.73 7.08
CA PHE A 20 -12.64 33.43 7.62
C PHE A 20 -12.11 33.16 9.03
N MET A 21 -11.04 33.84 9.43
CA MET A 21 -10.50 33.78 10.80
C MET A 21 -11.50 34.43 11.77
N ASP A 22 -12.02 35.61 11.43
CA ASP A 22 -12.93 36.37 12.30
C ASP A 22 -14.32 35.74 12.43
N ALA A 23 -14.73 35.00 11.39
CA ALA A 23 -16.04 34.34 11.33
C ALA A 23 -16.07 32.95 11.97
N GLY A 24 -14.92 32.40 12.39
CA GLY A 24 -14.84 31.02 12.91
C GLY A 24 -15.34 29.99 11.90
N TYR A 25 -15.06 30.21 10.61
CA TYR A 25 -15.63 29.41 9.53
C TYR A 25 -15.22 27.94 9.63
N ARG A 26 -16.22 27.06 9.50
CA ARG A 26 -16.07 25.62 9.45
C ARG A 26 -16.55 25.12 8.10
N GLY A 27 -15.70 24.39 7.39
CA GLY A 27 -16.03 23.88 6.07
C GLY A 27 -15.03 22.83 5.62
N GLU A 28 -15.34 22.15 4.52
CA GLU A 28 -14.46 21.17 3.90
C GLU A 28 -14.21 21.57 2.45
N ILE A 29 -12.94 21.56 2.03
CA ILE A 29 -12.53 21.79 0.66
C ILE A 29 -12.14 20.45 0.07
N LEU A 30 -12.77 20.05 -1.04
CA LEU A 30 -12.42 18.81 -1.73
C LEU A 30 -11.46 19.10 -2.88
N VAL A 31 -10.33 18.40 -2.91
CA VAL A 31 -9.34 18.50 -3.99
C VAL A 31 -9.20 17.18 -4.71
N LEU A 32 -9.30 17.23 -6.03
CA LEU A 32 -8.90 16.16 -6.93
C LEU A 32 -7.62 16.60 -7.65
N PHE A 33 -6.55 15.85 -7.43
CA PHE A 33 -5.25 16.14 -8.02
C PHE A 33 -4.58 14.83 -8.45
N GLU A 34 -3.57 14.93 -9.31
CA GLU A 34 -2.74 13.82 -9.72
C GLU A 34 -1.27 14.13 -9.48
N VAL A 35 -0.49 13.08 -9.24
CA VAL A 35 0.97 13.12 -9.26
C VAL A 35 1.39 12.52 -10.60
N ALA A 36 1.95 13.35 -11.46
CA ALA A 36 2.39 12.94 -12.78
C ALA A 36 3.66 12.07 -12.71
N LYS A 37 3.99 11.39 -13.81
CA LYS A 37 5.21 10.54 -13.93
C LYS A 37 6.52 11.25 -13.61
N ASN A 38 6.57 12.58 -13.75
CA ASN A 38 7.72 13.41 -13.38
C ASN A 38 7.74 13.81 -11.89
N GLY A 39 6.72 13.41 -11.12
CA GLY A 39 6.58 13.77 -9.71
C GLY A 39 5.89 15.11 -9.43
N SER A 40 5.45 15.85 -10.46
CA SER A 40 4.77 17.14 -10.27
C SER A 40 3.30 16.95 -9.91
N PHE A 41 2.78 17.83 -9.05
CA PHE A 41 1.36 17.88 -8.72
C PHE A 41 0.58 18.62 -9.80
N VAL A 42 -0.49 18.01 -10.31
CA VAL A 42 -1.44 18.61 -11.23
C VAL A 42 -2.81 18.63 -10.57
N VAL A 43 -3.39 19.82 -10.39
CA VAL A 43 -4.69 19.98 -9.72
C VAL A 43 -5.80 19.98 -10.75
N ASN A 44 -6.60 18.92 -10.77
CA ASN A 44 -7.68 18.73 -11.74
C ASN A 44 -8.93 19.50 -11.35
N PHE A 45 -9.34 19.42 -10.07
CA PHE A 45 -10.55 20.07 -9.57
C PHE A 45 -10.43 20.43 -8.09
N VAL A 46 -11.03 21.55 -7.71
CA VAL A 46 -11.14 21.99 -6.31
C VAL A 46 -12.58 22.42 -6.09
N ASP A 47 -13.24 21.80 -5.11
CA ASP A 47 -14.57 22.16 -4.64
C ASP A 47 -14.43 22.93 -3.33
N ALA A 48 -14.81 24.20 -3.33
CA ALA A 48 -14.73 25.07 -2.16
C ALA A 48 -15.91 26.05 -2.18
N ASP A 49 -16.50 26.31 -1.01
CA ASP A 49 -17.60 27.27 -0.85
C ASP A 49 -17.23 28.69 -1.29
N TYR A 50 -15.94 29.03 -1.23
CA TYR A 50 -15.44 30.36 -1.57
C TYR A 50 -14.28 30.29 -2.58
N PRO A 51 -14.31 31.13 -3.63
CA PRO A 51 -13.26 31.16 -4.65
C PRO A 51 -11.91 31.64 -4.10
N GLY A 52 -11.89 32.28 -2.92
CA GLY A 52 -10.64 32.61 -2.23
C GLY A 52 -9.89 31.37 -1.75
N LEU A 53 -10.61 30.38 -1.22
CA LEU A 53 -10.04 29.14 -0.71
C LEU A 53 -9.51 28.26 -1.86
N GLU A 54 -10.25 28.21 -2.97
CA GLU A 54 -9.77 27.53 -4.18
C GLU A 54 -8.43 28.11 -4.68
N ARG A 55 -8.34 29.44 -4.79
CA ARG A 55 -7.12 30.10 -5.28
C ARG A 55 -5.93 29.86 -4.36
N GLU A 56 -6.12 29.96 -3.05
CA GLU A 56 -5.06 29.68 -2.07
C GLU A 56 -4.61 28.23 -2.14
N LEU A 57 -5.53 27.28 -2.29
CA LEU A 57 -5.16 25.87 -2.37
C LEU A 57 -4.38 25.57 -3.66
N ARG A 58 -4.80 26.10 -4.81
CA ARG A 58 -4.04 26.00 -6.06
C ARG A 58 -2.64 26.61 -5.94
N ARG A 59 -2.51 27.76 -5.26
CA ARG A 59 -1.20 28.38 -4.96
C ARG A 59 -0.32 27.46 -4.11
N VAL A 60 -0.88 26.85 -3.07
CA VAL A 60 -0.14 25.92 -2.19
C VAL A 60 0.35 24.71 -2.99
N PHE A 61 -0.51 24.08 -3.79
CA PHE A 61 -0.14 22.94 -4.62
C PHE A 61 0.95 23.29 -5.65
N ALA A 62 0.89 24.48 -6.25
CA ALA A 62 1.93 24.95 -7.17
C ALA A 62 3.29 25.20 -6.48
N ALA A 63 3.29 25.48 -5.17
CA ALA A 63 4.50 25.70 -4.37
C ALA A 63 5.05 24.42 -3.72
N LEU A 64 4.39 23.27 -3.90
CA LEU A 64 4.87 21.99 -3.36
C LEU A 64 6.09 21.50 -4.16
N PRO A 65 7.08 20.89 -3.50
CA PRO A 65 8.21 20.27 -4.18
C PRO A 65 7.76 19.07 -5.01
N VAL A 66 8.53 18.76 -6.06
CA VAL A 66 8.38 17.52 -6.84
C VAL A 66 8.60 16.32 -5.92
N VAL A 67 7.75 15.31 -6.01
CA VAL A 67 7.79 14.09 -5.19
C VAL A 67 8.16 12.86 -6.02
N SER A 68 8.47 11.74 -5.37
CA SER A 68 8.65 10.47 -6.08
C SER A 68 7.33 10.07 -6.77
N PRO A 69 7.34 9.77 -8.08
CA PRO A 69 6.15 9.30 -8.78
C PRO A 69 5.73 7.91 -8.30
N ALA A 70 4.46 7.57 -8.51
CA ALA A 70 3.96 6.22 -8.26
C ALA A 70 4.53 5.25 -9.30
N THR A 71 4.77 4.01 -8.88
CA THR A 71 5.21 2.93 -9.78
C THR A 71 4.21 1.79 -9.78
N TYR A 72 3.98 1.21 -10.94
CA TYR A 72 3.19 -0.01 -11.13
C TYR A 72 3.97 -0.95 -12.04
N ASN A 73 4.25 -2.16 -11.57
CA ASN A 73 5.09 -3.15 -12.27
C ASN A 73 6.44 -2.57 -12.75
N GLY A 74 7.10 -1.78 -11.90
CA GLY A 74 8.39 -1.15 -12.19
C GLY A 74 8.34 0.02 -13.17
N ARG A 75 7.15 0.44 -13.62
CA ARG A 75 6.97 1.59 -14.53
C ARG A 75 6.33 2.76 -13.79
N THR A 76 6.80 3.97 -14.04
CA THR A 76 6.19 5.19 -13.50
C THR A 76 4.82 5.42 -14.12
N VAL A 77 3.83 5.69 -13.28
CA VAL A 77 2.43 5.94 -13.68
C VAL A 77 1.92 7.23 -13.06
N ASP A 78 0.96 7.86 -13.73
CA ASP A 78 0.22 8.99 -13.17
C ASP A 78 -0.77 8.45 -12.13
N MET A 79 -0.81 9.04 -10.94
CA MET A 79 -1.66 8.58 -9.84
C MET A 79 -2.59 9.69 -9.38
N GLN A 80 -3.89 9.44 -9.42
CA GLN A 80 -4.92 10.39 -9.00
C GLN A 80 -5.28 10.20 -7.52
N PHE A 81 -5.50 11.32 -6.84
CA PHE A 81 -5.89 11.40 -5.44
C PHE A 81 -7.11 12.30 -5.27
N ARG A 82 -7.91 11.94 -4.26
CA ARG A 82 -9.00 12.75 -3.73
C ARG A 82 -8.71 13.04 -2.26
N MET A 83 -8.75 14.31 -1.87
CA MET A 83 -8.44 14.74 -0.50
C MET A 83 -9.41 15.82 -0.05
N GLY A 84 -10.07 15.60 1.07
CA GLY A 84 -10.77 16.65 1.84
C GLY A 84 -9.79 17.38 2.75
N VAL A 85 -9.88 18.70 2.77
CA VAL A 85 -9.17 19.61 3.67
C VAL A 85 -10.21 20.34 4.51
N LYS A 86 -10.33 19.97 5.78
CA LYS A 86 -11.24 20.61 6.74
C LYS A 86 -10.65 21.95 7.21
N LEU A 87 -11.52 22.93 7.42
CA LEU A 87 -11.24 24.20 8.09
C LEU A 87 -12.06 24.23 9.38
N PRO A 88 -11.49 24.65 10.53
CA PRO A 88 -10.08 25.01 10.77
C PRO A 88 -9.08 23.87 10.49
N LEU A 89 -7.84 24.22 10.13
CA LEU A 89 -6.85 23.27 9.62
C LEU A 89 -6.42 22.23 10.66
N GLU A 90 -6.58 22.54 11.94
CA GLU A 90 -6.29 21.67 13.08
C GLU A 90 -7.10 20.37 13.03
N LEU A 91 -8.32 20.42 12.46
CA LEU A 91 -9.21 19.26 12.29
C LEU A 91 -8.66 18.22 11.30
N ASN A 92 -7.64 18.55 10.50
CA ASN A 92 -7.01 17.60 9.58
C ASN A 92 -5.99 16.68 10.28
N PHE A 93 -5.66 16.95 11.54
CA PHE A 93 -4.66 16.22 12.32
C PHE A 93 -5.25 15.36 13.44
N SER A 94 -6.52 15.53 13.77
CA SER A 94 -7.15 14.88 14.94
C SER A 94 -7.70 13.47 14.68
N GLU A 95 -7.79 13.00 13.44
CA GLU A 95 -8.40 11.69 13.16
C GLU A 95 -7.55 10.85 12.19
N VAL A 96 -6.89 9.85 12.79
CA VAL A 96 -6.80 8.51 12.20
C VAL A 96 -8.24 7.97 12.19
N GLU A 97 -9.02 8.31 11.18
CA GLU A 97 -10.30 7.64 10.92
C GLU A 97 -10.11 6.64 9.79
N VAL A 98 -9.84 5.42 10.25
CA VAL A 98 -10.43 4.21 9.66
C VAL A 98 -11.92 4.23 10.01
N SER A 99 -12.71 3.73 9.06
CA SER A 99 -14.13 3.32 9.11
C SER A 99 -15.24 4.39 9.14
N GLU A 100 -15.97 4.43 8.02
CA GLU A 100 -17.40 4.12 7.91
C GLU A 100 -18.17 3.96 9.25
N GLU A 101 -19.25 4.76 9.37
CA GLU A 101 -20.48 4.54 10.15
C GLU A 101 -20.50 4.83 11.68
N GLU A 102 -21.18 5.94 11.99
CA GLU A 102 -22.06 6.25 13.13
C GLU A 102 -21.61 6.16 14.62
N ASN A 103 -21.62 7.35 15.24
CA ASN A 103 -22.05 7.70 16.61
C ASN A 103 -21.46 6.97 17.82
N ILE A 104 -20.79 7.73 18.70
CA ILE A 104 -21.21 7.97 20.11
C ILE A 104 -20.36 9.13 20.69
N VAL A 105 -21.04 10.09 21.31
CA VAL A 105 -20.46 11.22 22.06
C VAL A 105 -19.94 10.72 23.41
N VAL A 106 -18.69 11.06 23.76
CA VAL A 106 -18.25 11.17 25.17
C VAL A 106 -17.25 12.32 25.30
N GLU A 107 -17.68 13.41 25.93
CA GLU A 107 -16.78 14.35 26.61
C GLU A 107 -16.08 13.63 27.77
N SER A 108 -14.75 13.70 27.86
CA SER A 108 -14.11 13.83 29.17
C SER A 108 -12.69 14.39 29.05
N GLN A 109 -12.33 15.09 30.10
CA GLN A 109 -11.20 15.98 30.25
C GLN A 109 -9.86 15.24 30.29
N GLY A 110 -8.78 16.01 30.09
CA GLY A 110 -7.42 15.53 29.96
C GLY A 110 -6.98 14.55 31.04
N SER A 111 -6.17 13.59 30.63
CA SER A 111 -5.38 12.74 31.50
C SER A 111 -4.22 12.15 30.70
N GLU A 112 -3.10 12.03 31.39
CA GLU A 112 -1.74 11.75 30.93
C GLU A 112 -1.63 10.52 30.03
N VAL A 113 -0.76 10.64 29.02
CA VAL A 113 -0.40 9.57 28.08
C VAL A 113 0.29 8.44 28.85
N ARG A 114 -0.49 7.44 29.26
CA ARG A 114 0.01 6.09 29.48
C ARG A 114 0.41 5.56 28.11
N LYS A 115 1.71 5.59 27.80
CA LYS A 115 2.24 4.85 26.65
C LYS A 115 1.92 3.38 26.93
N ASN A 116 1.00 2.83 26.16
CA ASN A 116 0.61 1.43 26.28
C ASN A 116 1.77 0.60 25.69
N ASP A 117 2.27 -0.40 26.43
CA ASP A 117 3.29 -1.36 25.98
C ASP A 117 2.95 -2.02 24.62
N PHE A 118 1.66 -2.00 24.28
CA PHE A 118 1.13 -2.47 22.99
C PHE A 118 1.65 -1.68 21.78
N GLN A 119 1.95 -0.38 21.92
CA GLN A 119 2.47 0.44 20.82
C GLN A 119 3.95 0.18 20.54
N GLU A 120 4.76 -0.17 21.54
CA GLU A 120 6.19 -0.48 21.30
C GLU A 120 6.36 -1.81 20.57
N ASN A 121 5.55 -2.82 20.88
CA ASN A 121 5.63 -4.12 20.22
C ASN A 121 5.28 -4.06 18.73
N VAL A 122 4.21 -3.33 18.36
CA VAL A 122 3.77 -3.21 16.95
C VAL A 122 4.75 -2.40 16.09
N LEU A 123 5.52 -1.48 16.69
CA LEU A 123 6.53 -0.71 15.98
C LEU A 123 7.80 -1.53 15.69
N ASN A 124 8.16 -2.44 16.60
CA ASN A 124 9.36 -3.26 16.47
C ASN A 124 9.17 -4.49 15.57
N GLU A 125 7.94 -4.97 15.39
CA GLU A 125 7.62 -6.12 14.51
C GLU A 125 8.18 -5.97 13.09
N TYR A 126 8.20 -4.75 12.53
CA TYR A 126 8.70 -4.49 11.18
C TYR A 126 10.22 -4.54 11.08
N ASP A 127 10.93 -4.10 12.12
CA ASP A 127 12.39 -4.11 12.19
C ASP A 127 12.92 -5.55 12.40
N GLU A 128 12.09 -6.45 12.92
CA GLU A 128 12.39 -7.88 13.08
C GLU A 128 12.17 -8.72 11.82
N ILE A 129 11.57 -8.16 10.76
CA ILE A 129 11.35 -8.88 9.50
C ILE A 129 12.70 -9.03 8.77
N VAL A 130 13.36 -10.17 8.98
CA VAL A 130 14.55 -10.57 8.22
C VAL A 130 14.11 -11.23 6.91
N SER A 131 14.57 -10.70 5.77
CA SER A 131 14.41 -11.38 4.49
C SER A 131 15.30 -12.64 4.48
N LEU A 132 14.71 -13.79 4.77
CA LEU A 132 15.38 -15.06 4.50
C LEU A 132 15.51 -15.25 2.97
N GLY A 133 16.58 -15.91 2.54
CA GLY A 133 16.71 -16.33 1.16
C GLY A 133 15.54 -17.21 0.74
N TYR A 134 15.22 -17.23 -0.55
CA TYR A 134 14.23 -18.15 -1.09
C TYR A 134 14.81 -19.57 -1.03
N ASP A 135 14.17 -20.43 -0.23
CA ASP A 135 14.50 -21.84 -0.11
C ASP A 135 13.41 -22.64 -0.83
N ASP A 136 13.74 -23.21 -1.99
CA ASP A 136 12.74 -23.87 -2.83
C ASP A 136 12.40 -25.27 -2.33
N LYS A 137 11.60 -25.32 -1.26
CA LYS A 137 11.11 -26.59 -0.69
C LYS A 137 10.06 -27.29 -1.54
N ARG A 138 9.79 -26.82 -2.76
CA ARG A 138 8.79 -27.45 -3.65
C ARG A 138 9.20 -28.88 -4.01
N ALA A 139 10.49 -29.15 -4.24
CA ALA A 139 11.00 -30.47 -4.59
C ALA A 139 10.70 -31.54 -3.51
N ALA A 140 10.73 -31.16 -2.23
CA ALA A 140 10.43 -32.04 -1.10
C ALA A 140 8.95 -32.07 -0.70
N SER A 141 8.10 -31.29 -1.38
CA SER A 141 6.70 -31.10 -1.00
C SER A 141 5.77 -32.19 -1.57
N GLU A 142 4.60 -32.34 -0.95
CA GLU A 142 3.49 -33.16 -1.47
C GLU A 142 2.58 -32.34 -2.41
N LEU A 143 3.15 -31.36 -3.12
CA LEU A 143 2.42 -30.60 -4.13
C LEU A 143 2.38 -31.35 -5.46
N ASN A 144 1.30 -31.15 -6.20
CA ASN A 144 1.16 -31.68 -7.56
C ASN A 144 2.09 -30.94 -8.52
N ILE A 145 2.77 -31.68 -9.37
CA ILE A 145 3.53 -31.16 -10.50
C ILE A 145 2.53 -30.80 -11.61
N PRO A 146 2.46 -29.53 -12.05
CA PRO A 146 1.50 -29.11 -13.06
C PRO A 146 1.68 -29.90 -14.35
N LEU A 147 0.58 -30.41 -14.91
CA LEU A 147 0.59 -31.28 -16.08
C LEU A 147 0.97 -30.49 -17.35
N SER A 148 2.27 -30.38 -17.59
CA SER A 148 2.87 -29.79 -18.79
C SER A 148 3.67 -30.87 -19.52
N HIS A 149 3.50 -30.95 -20.84
CA HIS A 149 4.23 -31.93 -21.64
C HIS A 149 5.74 -31.71 -21.59
N GLU A 150 6.17 -30.44 -21.63
CA GLU A 150 7.58 -30.07 -21.53
C GLU A 150 8.17 -30.49 -20.18
N LEU A 151 7.50 -30.14 -19.08
CA LEU A 151 8.00 -30.42 -17.73
C LEU A 151 8.10 -31.93 -17.48
N TYR A 152 7.08 -32.69 -17.87
CA TYR A 152 7.08 -34.14 -17.68
C TYR A 152 8.14 -34.80 -18.56
N SER A 153 8.40 -34.32 -19.78
CA SER A 153 9.42 -34.90 -20.65
C SER A 153 10.83 -34.90 -20.06
N ARG A 154 11.11 -34.05 -19.07
CA ARG A 154 12.43 -33.95 -18.42
C ARG A 154 12.74 -35.12 -17.49
N PHE A 155 11.72 -35.71 -16.88
CA PHE A 155 11.88 -36.77 -15.87
C PHE A 155 11.11 -38.07 -16.20
N ASP A 156 10.27 -38.06 -17.25
CA ASP A 156 9.42 -39.21 -17.61
C ASP A 156 10.27 -40.43 -18.01
N ALA A 157 11.51 -40.26 -18.47
CA ALA A 157 12.40 -41.38 -18.76
C ALA A 157 12.97 -42.01 -17.48
N GLU A 158 13.47 -41.19 -16.56
CA GLU A 158 14.10 -41.61 -15.30
C GLU A 158 13.09 -42.32 -14.38
N VAL A 159 11.90 -41.73 -14.22
CA VAL A 159 10.83 -42.27 -13.38
C VAL A 159 10.31 -43.61 -13.92
N ASN A 160 10.27 -43.78 -15.23
CA ASN A 160 9.82 -45.00 -15.90
C ASN A 160 10.92 -46.07 -16.05
N GLN A 161 12.18 -45.72 -15.86
CA GLN A 161 13.31 -46.65 -15.96
C GLN A 161 13.36 -47.62 -14.77
N ILE A 162 12.94 -47.14 -13.60
CA ILE A 162 12.89 -47.95 -12.38
C ILE A 162 11.49 -48.53 -12.31
N GLY A 163 11.38 -49.87 -12.22
CA GLY A 163 10.12 -50.62 -12.33
C GLY A 163 9.13 -50.45 -11.17
N THR A 164 9.04 -49.25 -10.58
CA THR A 164 7.93 -48.83 -9.73
C THR A 164 6.73 -48.51 -10.63
N ASN A 165 5.50 -48.63 -10.11
CA ASN A 165 4.25 -48.61 -10.89
C ASN A 165 3.90 -47.24 -11.55
N PHE A 166 4.87 -46.36 -11.82
CA PHE A 166 4.66 -45.05 -12.44
C PHE A 166 4.06 -45.12 -13.84
N HIS A 167 4.33 -46.19 -14.59
CA HIS A 167 3.66 -46.51 -15.86
C HIS A 167 2.14 -46.64 -15.75
N THR A 168 1.62 -46.87 -14.53
CA THR A 168 0.19 -47.03 -14.22
C THR A 168 -0.34 -45.97 -13.25
N SER A 169 0.52 -45.07 -12.77
CA SER A 169 0.13 -44.01 -11.84
C SER A 169 -0.70 -42.93 -12.55
N ALA A 170 -1.69 -42.39 -11.84
CA ALA A 170 -2.50 -41.30 -12.37
C ALA A 170 -1.71 -39.98 -12.31
N LYS A 171 -1.61 -39.28 -13.44
CA LYS A 171 -1.07 -37.91 -13.49
C LYS A 171 -2.13 -36.92 -12.95
N PRO A 172 -1.75 -35.80 -12.31
CA PRO A 172 -0.39 -35.30 -12.10
C PRO A 172 0.38 -36.04 -10.98
N PHE A 173 1.70 -36.15 -11.14
CA PHE A 173 2.58 -36.70 -10.11
C PHE A 173 2.86 -35.68 -9.01
N LEU A 174 3.25 -36.16 -7.83
CA LEU A 174 3.70 -35.33 -6.73
C LEU A 174 5.21 -35.07 -6.80
N TYR A 175 5.67 -33.92 -6.33
CA TYR A 175 7.11 -33.63 -6.26
C TYR A 175 7.87 -34.68 -5.43
N LYS A 176 7.35 -35.01 -4.24
CA LYS A 176 7.87 -36.08 -3.38
C LYS A 176 7.97 -37.46 -4.05
N GLU A 177 7.11 -37.76 -5.02
CA GLU A 177 7.12 -39.05 -5.73
C GLU A 177 8.24 -39.10 -6.78
N VAL A 178 8.54 -37.97 -7.41
CA VAL A 178 9.52 -37.86 -8.49
C VAL A 178 10.93 -37.52 -7.97
N GLN A 179 11.03 -36.79 -6.85
CA GLN A 179 12.28 -36.31 -6.24
C GLN A 179 13.36 -37.40 -6.07
N PRO A 180 13.06 -38.66 -5.69
CA PRO A 180 14.09 -39.69 -5.56
C PRO A 180 14.76 -40.08 -6.89
N TYR A 181 14.11 -39.78 -8.02
CA TYR A 181 14.51 -40.20 -9.36
C TYR A 181 15.00 -39.05 -10.23
N TYR A 182 14.61 -37.83 -9.91
CA TYR A 182 14.96 -36.64 -10.66
C TYR A 182 15.18 -35.45 -9.73
N ASP A 183 16.31 -34.77 -9.91
CA ASP A 183 16.72 -33.64 -9.10
C ASP A 183 16.20 -32.33 -9.71
N PHE A 184 15.15 -31.78 -9.09
CA PHE A 184 14.55 -30.52 -9.54
C PHE A 184 15.44 -29.29 -9.27
N GLU A 185 16.37 -29.37 -8.30
CA GLU A 185 17.20 -28.23 -7.89
C GLU A 185 18.42 -28.04 -8.81
N ALA A 186 18.87 -29.10 -9.48
CA ALA A 186 20.02 -29.04 -10.38
C ALA A 186 19.72 -28.39 -11.74
N GLU A 187 18.44 -28.20 -12.08
CA GLU A 187 17.99 -27.72 -13.40
C GLU A 187 17.35 -26.31 -13.38
N GLU A 188 17.25 -25.68 -12.20
CA GLU A 188 16.94 -24.23 -12.02
C GLU A 188 18.20 -23.36 -12.11
#